data_AF-A0A7S7AMD3-F1
#
_entry.id   AF-A0A7S7AMD3-F1
#
_cell.length_a   1.000
_cell.length_b   1.000
_cell.length_c   1.000
_cell.angle_alpha   90.00
_cell.angle_beta   90.00
_cell.angle_gamma   90.00
#
_symmetry.space_group_name_H-M   'P 1'
#
loop_
_entity.id
_entity.type
_entity.pdbx_description
1 polymer ?
#
loop_
_entity_poly.entity_id
_entity_poly.type
_entity_poly.pdbx_seq_one_letter_code
_entity_poly.pdbx_strand_id
1 'polypeptide(L)'
;MGCSNQIYEQPSDKYPFEVKMKALLGDNLKIVNSLSKAEVQISSFDLPQETNQIDKVISLLKTDGWILKGKGRGVDTYCLGRNNRINVVIPTSGGLYDFKGGKLKRIDYSVNAVLYSYDKWGDDMCE
;
A
#
# COMPACT_ATOMS: atom_id res chain seq x y z
N MET A 1 -7.48 35.45 -19.15
CA MET A 1 -6.50 34.35 -19.26
C MET A 1 -7.17 33.13 -18.65
N GLY A 2 -7.41 32.10 -19.48
CA GLY A 2 -8.41 31.07 -19.23
C GLY A 2 -8.01 30.06 -18.14
N CYS A 3 -9.01 29.65 -17.37
CA CYS A 3 -8.96 28.47 -16.52
C CYS A 3 -8.71 27.24 -17.40
N SER A 4 -7.47 26.77 -17.44
CA SER A 4 -7.18 25.45 -17.98
C SER A 4 -7.69 24.42 -16.98
N ASN A 5 -8.78 23.75 -17.31
CA ASN A 5 -9.12 22.43 -16.78
C ASN A 5 -8.03 21.45 -17.24
N GLN A 6 -6.82 21.56 -16.69
CA GLN A 6 -5.81 20.52 -16.83
C GLN A 6 -6.37 19.31 -16.10
N ILE A 7 -6.96 18.39 -16.88
CA ILE A 7 -7.15 17.01 -16.47
C ILE A 7 -5.74 16.53 -16.10
N TYR A 8 -5.44 16.51 -14.81
CA TYR A 8 -4.13 16.13 -14.31
C TYR A 8 -3.93 14.67 -14.73
N GLU A 9 -3.10 14.44 -15.76
CA GLU A 9 -2.79 13.08 -16.19
C GLU A 9 -2.21 12.33 -14.98
N GLN A 10 -2.84 11.20 -14.65
CA GLN A 10 -2.29 10.31 -13.64
C GLN A 10 -0.93 9.83 -14.18
N PRO A 11 0.13 9.93 -13.38
CA PRO A 11 1.44 9.45 -13.81
C PRO A 11 1.37 7.97 -14.23
N SER A 12 2.03 7.63 -15.33
CA SER A 12 1.96 6.29 -15.94
C SER A 12 2.53 5.18 -15.06
N ASP A 13 3.31 5.53 -14.03
CA ASP A 13 3.98 4.61 -13.13
C ASP A 13 3.16 4.25 -11.88
N LYS A 14 1.99 4.86 -11.69
CA LYS A 14 1.10 4.57 -10.58
C LYS A 14 0.54 3.15 -10.70
N TYR A 15 0.77 2.35 -9.67
CA TYR A 15 0.25 0.99 -9.63
C TYR A 15 -1.30 0.98 -9.53
N PRO A 16 -2.01 0.16 -10.32
CA PRO A 16 -3.47 0.06 -10.29
C PRO A 16 -3.95 -0.77 -9.08
N PHE A 17 -3.65 -0.29 -7.88
CA PHE A 17 -3.85 -0.99 -6.61
C PHE A 17 -5.28 -1.48 -6.42
N GLU A 18 -6.26 -0.58 -6.50
CA GLU A 18 -7.66 -0.93 -6.25
C GLU A 18 -8.19 -2.01 -7.21
N VAL A 19 -7.92 -1.85 -8.51
CA VAL A 19 -8.37 -2.78 -9.55
C VAL A 19 -7.77 -4.16 -9.32
N LYS A 20 -6.46 -4.23 -9.05
CA LYS A 20 -5.78 -5.51 -8.83
C LYS A 20 -6.20 -6.20 -7.54
N MET A 21 -6.41 -5.45 -6.45
CA MET A 21 -6.81 -6.01 -5.17
C MET A 21 -8.25 -6.53 -5.20
N LYS A 22 -9.17 -5.82 -5.88
CA LYS A 22 -10.53 -6.30 -6.13
C LYS A 22 -10.57 -7.52 -7.04
N ALA A 23 -9.77 -7.54 -8.11
CA ALA A 23 -9.67 -8.74 -8.96
C ALA A 23 -9.14 -9.97 -8.19
N LEU A 24 -8.22 -9.77 -7.24
CA LEU A 24 -7.63 -10.84 -6.43
C LEU A 24 -8.55 -11.33 -5.29
N LEU A 25 -9.20 -10.40 -4.59
CA LEU A 25 -9.88 -10.65 -3.31
C LEU A 25 -11.42 -10.50 -3.39
N GLY A 26 -11.93 -10.06 -4.54
CA GLY A 26 -13.35 -9.82 -4.80
C GLY A 26 -13.73 -8.34 -4.75
N ASP A 27 -14.76 -7.98 -5.51
CA ASP A 27 -15.24 -6.59 -5.64
C ASP A 27 -15.84 -6.01 -4.36
N ASN A 28 -16.21 -6.86 -3.40
CA ASN A 28 -16.74 -6.48 -2.09
C ASN A 28 -15.68 -5.88 -1.15
N LEU A 29 -14.42 -5.80 -1.57
CA LEU A 29 -13.32 -5.26 -0.78
C LEU A 29 -13.52 -3.77 -0.49
N LYS A 30 -13.62 -3.42 0.80
CA LYS A 30 -13.74 -2.04 1.27
C LYS A 30 -12.36 -1.40 1.36
N ILE A 31 -11.98 -0.68 0.31
CA ILE A 31 -10.74 0.12 0.29
C ILE A 31 -11.04 1.51 0.85
N VAL A 32 -10.27 1.91 1.85
CA VAL A 32 -10.30 3.25 2.43
C VAL A 32 -9.18 4.06 1.79
N ASN A 33 -9.54 5.17 1.16
CA ASN A 33 -8.60 6.14 0.63
C ASN A 33 -8.44 7.27 1.66
N SER A 34 -7.21 7.53 2.10
CA SER A 34 -6.87 8.59 3.06
C SER A 34 -5.81 9.49 2.45
N LEU A 35 -5.91 10.80 2.72
CA LEU A 35 -5.03 11.85 2.18
C LEU A 35 -4.99 11.90 0.64
N SER A 36 -5.57 12.95 0.07
CA SER A 36 -5.30 13.42 -1.28
C SER A 36 -4.82 14.87 -1.22
N LYS A 37 -3.76 15.14 -0.45
CA LYS A 37 -2.94 16.30 -0.80
C LYS A 37 -2.32 15.93 -2.15
N ALA A 38 -2.32 16.83 -3.13
CA ALA A 38 -2.14 16.60 -4.58
C ALA A 38 -0.88 15.82 -5.02
N GLU A 39 -0.14 15.22 -4.09
CA GLU A 39 1.22 14.70 -4.20
C GLU A 39 1.34 13.28 -3.61
N VAL A 40 0.53 12.88 -2.61
CA VAL A 40 0.59 11.52 -2.02
C VAL A 40 -0.81 10.91 -1.88
N GLN A 41 -1.02 9.74 -2.50
CA GLN A 41 -2.23 8.92 -2.30
C GLN A 41 -1.92 7.79 -1.33
N ILE A 42 -2.79 7.61 -0.33
CA ILE A 42 -2.75 6.45 0.56
C ILE A 42 -4.07 5.68 0.43
N SER A 43 -3.96 4.40 0.12
CA SER A 43 -5.10 3.48 0.04
C SER A 43 -4.84 2.29 0.95
N SER A 44 -5.84 1.83 1.68
CA SER A 44 -5.68 0.66 2.55
C SER A 44 -6.94 -0.17 2.63
N PHE A 45 -6.77 -1.44 2.94
CA PHE A 45 -7.88 -2.31 3.30
C PHE A 45 -7.44 -3.28 4.39
N ASP A 46 -8.43 -3.75 5.14
CA ASP A 46 -8.26 -4.74 6.18
C ASP A 46 -8.59 -6.12 5.61
N LEU A 47 -7.85 -7.13 6.07
CA LEU A 47 -8.15 -8.53 5.76
C LEU A 47 -8.37 -9.29 7.07
N PRO A 48 -9.33 -10.23 7.10
CA PRO A 48 -9.39 -11.22 8.17
C PRO A 48 -8.02 -11.88 8.39
N GLN A 49 -7.76 -12.37 9.59
CA GLN A 49 -6.58 -13.22 9.87
C GLN A 49 -6.68 -14.61 9.22
N GLU A 50 -7.45 -14.76 8.15
CA GLU A 50 -7.42 -15.96 7.32
C GLU A 50 -6.03 -16.13 6.71
N THR A 51 -5.50 -17.33 6.83
CA THR A 51 -4.07 -17.60 6.62
C THR A 51 -3.63 -17.47 5.16
N ASN A 52 -4.54 -17.48 4.18
CA ASN A 52 -4.19 -17.52 2.76
C ASN A 52 -4.32 -16.19 2.01
N GLN A 53 -5.03 -15.19 2.54
CA GLN A 53 -5.32 -13.97 1.78
C GLN A 53 -4.07 -13.08 1.64
N ILE A 54 -3.26 -13.00 2.70
CA ILE A 54 -1.99 -12.28 2.68
C ILE A 54 -0.99 -12.96 1.73
N ASP A 55 -0.93 -14.29 1.73
CA ASP A 55 -0.07 -15.04 0.81
C ASP A 55 -0.45 -14.80 -0.66
N LYS A 56 -1.75 -14.71 -0.96
CA LYS A 56 -2.24 -14.32 -2.30
C LYS A 56 -1.78 -12.91 -2.67
N VAL A 57 -1.89 -11.95 -1.77
CA VAL A 57 -1.41 -10.58 -2.00
C VAL A 57 0.10 -10.59 -2.27
N ILE A 58 0.90 -11.23 -1.41
CA ILE A 58 2.35 -11.31 -1.58
C ILE A 58 2.72 -12.00 -2.90
N SER A 59 2.00 -13.05 -3.30
CA SER A 59 2.21 -13.73 -4.58
C SER A 59 1.91 -12.82 -5.78
N LEU A 60 0.83 -12.03 -5.72
CA LEU A 60 0.52 -11.02 -6.73
C LEU A 60 1.62 -9.97 -6.81
N LEU A 61 2.08 -9.44 -5.67
CA LEU A 61 3.15 -8.44 -5.61
C LEU A 61 4.43 -8.96 -6.30
N LYS A 62 4.85 -10.19 -5.99
CA LYS A 62 6.01 -10.83 -6.64
C LYS A 62 5.81 -10.95 -8.16
N THR A 63 4.62 -11.36 -8.59
CA THR A 63 4.28 -11.51 -10.02
C THR A 63 4.33 -10.17 -10.75
N ASP A 64 3.90 -9.10 -10.08
CA ASP A 64 3.92 -7.73 -10.60
C ASP A 64 5.29 -7.04 -10.48
N GLY A 65 6.32 -7.75 -10.03
CA GLY A 65 7.69 -7.23 -9.95
C GLY A 65 7.99 -6.36 -8.73
N TRP A 66 7.15 -6.40 -7.69
CA TRP A 66 7.43 -5.73 -6.43
C TRP A 66 8.59 -6.41 -5.69
N ILE A 67 9.46 -5.59 -5.11
CA ILE A 67 10.64 -6.03 -4.38
C ILE A 67 10.43 -5.80 -2.89
N LEU A 68 10.64 -6.84 -2.07
CA LEU A 68 10.69 -6.71 -0.61
C LEU A 68 11.91 -5.86 -0.23
N LYS A 69 11.69 -4.68 0.33
CA LYS A 69 12.77 -3.79 0.78
C LYS A 69 13.24 -4.09 2.19
N GLY A 70 12.32 -4.50 3.06
CA GLY A 70 12.68 -4.82 4.43
C GLY A 70 11.50 -5.31 5.23
N LYS A 71 11.84 -5.91 6.37
CA LYS A 71 10.89 -6.42 7.35
C LYS A 71 11.07 -5.66 8.65
N GLY A 72 10.00 -5.06 9.12
CA GLY A 72 9.90 -4.52 10.48
C GLY A 72 9.16 -5.49 11.40
N ARG A 73 8.63 -4.97 12.52
CA ARG A 73 7.83 -5.77 13.45
C ARG A 73 6.37 -5.77 13.01
N GLY A 74 5.93 -6.89 12.45
CA GLY A 74 4.56 -7.07 11.95
C GLY A 74 4.26 -6.28 10.67
N VAL A 75 5.29 -5.84 9.95
CA VAL A 75 5.18 -5.04 8.73
C VAL A 75 6.25 -5.49 7.74
N ASP A 76 5.85 -5.95 6.57
CA ASP A 76 6.73 -6.18 5.44
C ASP A 76 6.53 -5.05 4.41
N THR A 77 7.61 -4.39 4.01
CA THR A 77 7.56 -3.26 3.07
C THR A 77 8.06 -3.68 1.69
N TYR A 78 7.20 -3.48 0.70
CA TYR A 78 7.43 -3.76 -0.71
C TYR A 78 7.46 -2.46 -1.53
N CYS A 79 8.25 -2.47 -2.59
CA CYS A 79 8.41 -1.33 -3.47
C CYS A 79 8.35 -1.71 -4.95
N LEU A 80 7.78 -0.82 -5.74
CA LEU A 80 7.74 -0.91 -7.20
C LEU A 80 8.17 0.44 -7.80
N GLY A 81 9.39 0.46 -8.34
CA GLY A 81 10.03 1.71 -8.72
C GLY A 81 10.24 2.62 -7.50
N ARG A 82 10.32 3.93 -7.74
CA ARG A 82 10.62 4.96 -6.73
C ARG A 82 9.38 5.47 -5.99
N ASN A 83 8.23 5.37 -6.64
CA ASN A 83 7.03 6.11 -6.27
C ASN A 83 5.93 5.24 -5.64
N ASN A 84 6.04 3.91 -5.74
CA ASN A 84 5.03 3.00 -5.21
C ASN A 84 5.58 2.19 -4.03
N ARG A 85 4.85 2.22 -2.91
CA ARG A 85 5.15 1.46 -1.71
C ARG A 85 3.92 0.72 -1.21
N ILE A 86 4.10 -0.53 -0.80
CA ILE A 86 3.07 -1.31 -0.10
C ILE A 86 3.64 -1.80 1.22
N ASN A 87 2.90 -1.57 2.31
CA ASN A 87 3.14 -2.21 3.59
C ASN A 87 2.10 -3.31 3.79
N VAL A 88 2.57 -4.55 3.88
CA VAL A 88 1.77 -5.70 4.30
C VAL A 88 1.90 -5.83 5.80
N VAL A 89 0.79 -5.68 6.51
CA VAL A 89 0.74 -5.65 7.97
C VAL A 89 0.11 -6.93 8.49
N ILE A 90 0.90 -7.66 9.26
CA ILE A 90 0.48 -8.86 9.99
C ILE A 90 0.67 -8.53 11.47
N PRO A 91 -0.40 -8.20 12.21
CA PRO A 91 -0.29 -7.83 13.60
C PRO A 91 0.45 -8.89 14.42
N THR A 92 1.40 -8.44 15.22
CA THR A 92 2.09 -9.26 16.22
C THR A 92 1.81 -8.70 17.60
N SER A 93 1.98 -9.50 18.65
CA SER A 93 1.92 -8.96 20.01
C SER A 93 3.01 -7.89 20.18
N GLY A 94 2.61 -6.63 20.39
CA GLY A 94 3.48 -5.45 20.48
C GLY A 94 3.18 -4.37 19.44
N GLY A 95 3.99 -3.31 19.39
CA GLY A 95 3.81 -2.23 18.42
C GLY A 95 4.14 -2.67 16.98
N LEU A 96 3.49 -2.05 16.00
CA LEU A 96 3.80 -2.20 14.59
C LEU A 96 4.90 -1.22 14.17
N TYR A 97 5.97 -1.73 13.58
CA TYR A 97 7.08 -0.93 13.12
C TYR A 97 7.44 -1.33 11.69
N ASP A 98 7.62 -0.34 10.81
CA ASP A 98 8.15 -0.57 9.47
C ASP A 98 9.65 -0.91 9.51
N PHE A 99 10.23 -1.20 8.34
CA PHE A 99 11.64 -1.58 8.23
C PHE A 99 12.63 -0.46 8.62
N LYS A 100 12.20 0.81 8.62
CA LYS A 100 12.98 1.96 9.06
C LYS A 100 12.76 2.27 10.54
N GLY A 101 12.00 1.45 11.26
CA GLY A 101 11.65 1.66 12.68
C GLY A 101 10.53 2.67 12.89
N GLY A 102 9.86 3.12 11.83
CA GLY A 102 8.69 3.99 11.89
C GLY A 102 7.50 3.27 12.51
N LYS A 103 6.94 3.84 13.58
CA LYS A 103 5.78 3.25 14.28
C LYS A 103 4.50 3.52 13.48
N LEU A 104 3.83 2.44 13.04
CA LEU A 104 2.50 2.55 12.46
C LEU A 104 1.46 2.75 13.57
N LYS A 105 0.72 3.85 13.51
CA LYS A 105 -0.43 4.09 14.39
C LYS A 105 -1.64 3.36 13.85
N ARG A 106 -1.84 2.10 14.26
CA ARG A 106 -3.08 1.36 14.02
C ARG A 106 -3.80 1.06 15.33
N ILE A 107 -5.13 1.12 15.27
CA ILE A 107 -6.02 0.96 16.43
C ILE A 107 -6.46 -0.50 16.56
N ASP A 108 -6.56 -1.23 15.45
CA ASP A 108 -7.00 -2.62 15.42
C ASP A 108 -5.86 -3.60 15.03
N TYR A 109 -5.54 -4.50 15.97
CA TYR A 109 -4.55 -5.56 15.84
C TYR A 109 -5.19 -6.93 15.59
N SER A 110 -6.52 -7.01 15.48
CA SER A 110 -7.27 -8.26 15.25
C SER A 110 -7.36 -8.66 13.77
N VAL A 111 -6.96 -7.78 12.86
CA VAL A 111 -7.05 -7.96 11.41
C VAL A 111 -5.72 -7.67 10.72
N ASN A 112 -5.43 -8.37 9.62
CA ASN A 112 -4.32 -8.01 8.73
C ASN A 112 -4.65 -6.72 7.97
N ALA A 113 -3.65 -6.12 7.33
CA ALA A 113 -3.85 -4.96 6.46
C ALA A 113 -2.88 -4.93 5.29
N VAL A 114 -3.29 -4.24 4.23
CA VAL A 114 -2.42 -3.83 3.13
C VAL A 114 -2.57 -2.33 2.95
N LEU A 115 -1.46 -1.61 3.04
CA LEU A 115 -1.41 -0.16 2.88
C LEU A 115 -0.57 0.19 1.66
N TYR A 116 -1.20 0.75 0.65
CA TYR A 116 -0.56 1.31 -0.53
C TYR A 116 -0.30 2.81 -0.34
N SER A 117 0.88 3.24 -0.75
CA SER A 117 1.27 4.64 -0.85
C SER A 117 1.80 4.90 -2.26
N TYR A 118 1.38 6.01 -2.85
CA TYR A 118 1.92 6.53 -4.09
C TYR A 118 2.35 7.98 -3.91
N ASP A 119 3.59 8.30 -4.23
CA ASP A 119 4.12 9.67 -4.22
C ASP A 119 4.44 10.11 -5.66
N LYS A 120 3.83 11.21 -6.10
CA LYS A 120 3.98 11.74 -7.46
C LYS A 120 5.27 12.54 -7.64
N TRP A 121 5.80 13.15 -6.57
CA TRP A 121 6.85 14.18 -6.67
C TRP A 121 7.96 14.07 -5.62
N GLY A 122 7.86 13.11 -4.70
CA GLY A 122 8.79 12.93 -3.61
C GLY A 122 10.09 12.21 -3.98
N ASP A 123 11.00 12.20 -3.01
CA ASP A 123 12.20 11.37 -3.02
C ASP A 123 11.83 9.87 -3.08
N ASP A 124 12.80 9.04 -3.48
CA ASP A 124 12.61 7.59 -3.57
C ASP A 124 12.03 7.05 -2.26
N MET A 125 10.75 6.63 -2.29
CA MET A 125 10.02 6.17 -1.10
C MET A 125 10.65 4.91 -0.48
N CYS A 126 11.60 4.32 -1.20
CA CYS A 126 12.15 3.00 -1.01
C CYS A 126 13.67 3.01 -0.81
N GLU A 127 14.31 4.19 -0.78
CA GLU A 127 15.66 4.44 -0.25
C GLU A 127 15.59 5.03 1.16
#